data_AF-A0A1F9IHW4-F1
#
_entry.id   AF-A0A1F9IHW4-F1
#
_cell.length_a   1.000
_cell.length_b   1.000
_cell.length_c   1.000
_cell.angle_alpha   90.00
_cell.angle_beta   90.00
_cell.angle_gamma   90.00
#
_symmetry.space_group_name_H-M   'P 1'
#
loop_
_entity.id
_entity.type
_entity.pdbx_description
1 polymer ?
#
loop_
_entity_poly.entity_id
_entity_poly.type
_entity_poly.pdbx_seq_one_letter_code
_entity_poly.pdbx_strand_id
1 'polypeptide(L)' 'MQTARHKELKTIIKESVKEALEEELVKLRLMFFSDASAKEMDDIALRYEKPKKKTVYVEKIDI' A
#
# COMPACT_ATOMS: atom_id res chain seq x y z
N MET A 1 34.85 -17.63 -11.57
CA MET A 1 34.20 -16.36 -11.97
C MET A 1 32.71 -16.48 -12.35
N GLN A 2 32.19 -17.62 -12.86
CA GLN A 2 30.76 -17.72 -13.25
C GLN A 2 29.76 -17.72 -12.08
N THR A 3 30.12 -18.29 -10.93
CA THR A 3 29.25 -18.40 -9.75
C THR A 3 28.90 -17.07 -9.08
N ALA A 4 29.80 -16.08 -9.13
CA ALA A 4 29.54 -14.74 -8.60
C ALA A 4 28.49 -14.00 -9.46
N ARG A 5 28.64 -14.08 -10.78
CA ARG A 5 27.73 -13.45 -11.75
C ARG A 5 26.30 -14.02 -11.68
N HIS A 6 26.17 -15.32 -11.42
CA HIS A 6 24.87 -15.96 -11.22
C HIS A 6 24.18 -15.50 -9.92
N LYS A 7 24.94 -15.30 -8.85
CA LYS A 7 24.41 -14.78 -7.58
C LYS A 7 23.93 -13.34 -7.73
N GLU A 8 24.71 -12.48 -8.39
CA GLU A 8 24.32 -11.09 -8.66
C GLU A 8 23.04 -11.01 -9.49
N LEU A 9 22.95 -11.78 -10.59
CA LEU A 9 21.75 -11.80 -11.42
C LEU A 9 20.52 -12.27 -10.63
N LYS A 10 20.68 -13.29 -9.79
CA LYS A 10 19.59 -13.77 -8.93
C LYS A 10 19.14 -12.71 -7.93
N THR A 11 20.07 -11.95 -7.36
CA THR A 11 19.75 -10.85 -6.45
C THR A 11 18.98 -9.75 -7.17
N ILE A 12 19.45 -9.32 -8.35
CA ILE A 12 18.78 -8.29 -9.15
C ILE A 12 17.34 -8.71 -9.48
N ILE A 13 17.14 -9.95 -9.98
CA ILE A 13 15.80 -10.46 -10.28
C ILE A 13 14.91 -10.45 -9.02
N LYS A 14 15.47 -10.87 -7.88
CA LYS A 14 14.72 -10.91 -6.62
C LYS A 14 14.30 -9.52 -6.16
N GLU A 15 15.19 -8.53 -6.26
CA GLU A 15 14.91 -7.14 -5.90
C GLU A 15 13.87 -6.53 -6.84
N SER A 16 14.02 -6.71 -8.15
CA SER A 16 13.04 -6.22 -9.12
C SER A 16 11.65 -6.83 -8.93
N VAL A 17 11.56 -8.13 -8.67
CA VAL A 17 10.27 -8.79 -8.39
C VAL A 17 9.69 -8.29 -7.06
N LYS A 18 10.53 -8.10 -6.04
CA LYS A 18 10.10 -7.58 -4.74
C LYS A 18 9.53 -6.17 -4.87
N GLU A 19 10.22 -5.27 -5.55
CA GLU A 19 9.77 -3.88 -5.76
C GLU A 19 8.44 -3.84 -6.52
N ALA A 20 8.32 -4.62 -7.61
CA ALA A 20 7.07 -4.70 -8.36
C ALA A 20 5.90 -5.24 -7.51
N LEU A 21 6.15 -6.26 -6.68
CA LEU A 21 5.13 -6.80 -5.78
C LEU A 21 4.75 -5.81 -4.67
N GLU A 22 5.70 -5.08 -4.09
CA GLU A 22 5.41 -4.07 -3.07
C GLU A 22 4.52 -2.95 -3.64
N GLU A 23 4.80 -2.47 -4.85
CA GLU A 23 3.98 -1.45 -5.50
C GLU A 23 2.55 -1.93 -5.78
N GLU A 24 2.41 -3.14 -6.35
CA GLU A 24 1.11 -3.72 -6.65
C GLU A 24 0.33 -4.08 -5.39
N LEU A 25 1.00 -4.52 -4.32
CA LEU A 25 0.36 -4.77 -3.02
C LEU A 25 -0.19 -3.49 -2.39
N VAL A 26 0.48 -2.35 -2.54
CA VAL A 26 -0.05 -1.06 -2.08
C VAL A 26 -1.29 -0.67 -2.87
N LYS A 27 -1.26 -0.81 -4.19
CA LYS A 27 -2.45 -0.55 -5.05
C LYS A 27 -3.61 -1.47 -4.67
N LEU A 28 -3.33 -2.76 -4.48
CA LEU A 28 -4.32 -3.76 -4.08
C LEU A 28 -4.87 -3.44 -2.69
N ARG A 29 -4.02 -3.05 -1.74
CA ARG A 29 -4.45 -2.61 -0.40
C ARG A 29 -5.36 -1.40 -0.49
N LEU A 30 -5.02 -0.38 -1.28
CA LEU A 30 -5.85 0.81 -1.46
C LEU A 30 -7.18 0.50 -2.16
N MET A 31 -7.18 -0.47 -3.08
CA MET A 31 -8.37 -0.89 -3.83
C MET A 31 -9.37 -1.67 -2.96
N PHE A 32 -8.88 -2.58 -2.11
CA PHE A 32 -9.74 -3.45 -1.29
C PHE A 32 -9.96 -2.96 0.13
N PHE A 33 -9.04 -2.15 0.66
CA PHE A 33 -9.08 -1.59 2.00
C PHE A 33 -9.01 -0.05 1.90
N SER A 34 -10.07 0.52 1.33
CA SER A 34 -10.31 1.97 1.31
C SER A 34 -10.49 2.58 2.70
N ASP A 35 -10.83 1.74 3.69
CA ASP A 35 -11.02 2.13 5.07
C ASP A 35 -9.82 1.65 5.89
N ALA A 36 -8.84 2.53 6.07
CA ALA A 36 -7.92 2.41 7.19
C ALA A 36 -8.75 2.28 8.46
N SER A 37 -8.41 1.34 9.34
CA SER A 37 -9.10 1.21 10.63
C SER A 37 -9.14 2.57 11.32
N ALA A 38 -10.20 2.89 12.08
CA ALA A 38 -10.28 4.17 12.79
C ALA A 38 -8.99 4.49 13.58
N LYS A 39 -8.33 3.45 14.11
CA LYS A 39 -7.03 3.52 14.77
C LYS A 39 -5.87 3.94 13.85
N GLU A 40 -5.84 3.44 12.61
CA GLU A 40 -4.85 3.83 11.59
C GLU A 40 -5.13 5.25 11.08
N MET A 41 -6.40 5.66 10.94
CA MET A 41 -6.76 7.03 10.58
C MET A 41 -6.36 8.05 11.64
N ASP A 42 -6.48 7.71 12.93
CA ASP A 42 -6.05 8.58 14.03
C ASP A 42 -4.53 8.72 14.10
N ASP A 43 -3.77 7.63 13.87
CA ASP A 43 -2.30 7.71 13.82
C ASP A 43 -1.81 8.54 12.62
N ILE A 44 -2.48 8.42 11.45
CA ILE A 44 -2.22 9.27 10.28
C ILE A 44 -2.57 10.74 10.58
N ALA A 45 -3.68 10.99 11.26
CA ALA A 45 -4.09 12.34 11.66
C ALA A 45 -3.10 13.01 12.61
N LEU A 46 -2.58 12.25 13.59
CA LEU A 46 -1.57 12.67 14.54
C LEU A 46 -0.23 12.96 13.87
N ARG A 47 0.18 12.13 12.91
CA ARG A 47 1.48 12.28 12.23
C ARG A 47 1.51 13.36 11.15
N TYR A 48 0.38 13.65 10.51
CA TYR A 48 0.35 14.46 9.30
C TYR A 48 -0.59 15.69 9.36
N GLU A 49 -1.08 16.09 10.54
CA GLU A 49 -2.00 17.24 10.73
C GLU A 49 -3.10 17.33 9.64
N LYS A 50 -3.96 16.30 9.60
CA LYS A 50 -5.12 16.07 8.69
C LYS A 50 -5.30 17.01 7.46
N PRO A 51 -5.27 16.48 6.22
CA PRO A 51 -6.13 17.02 5.16
C PRO A 51 -7.60 16.70 5.48
N LYS A 52 -8.46 17.74 5.51
CA LYS A 52 -9.91 17.64 5.69
C LYS A 52 -10.57 16.89 4.52
N LYS A 53 -10.68 15.56 4.59
CA LYS A 53 -11.61 14.82 3.69
C LYS A 53 -13.02 14.88 4.30
N LYS A 54 -13.95 15.55 3.59
CA LYS A 54 -15.38 15.50 3.89
C LYS A 54 -15.84 14.05 3.75
N THR A 55 -16.34 13.46 4.84
CA THR A 55 -17.17 12.26 4.81
C THR A 55 -18.40 12.57 3.96
N VAL A 56 -18.48 11.94 2.78
CA VAL A 56 -19.72 11.91 2.01
C VAL A 56 -20.65 10.99 2.78
N TYR A 57 -21.71 11.54 3.35
CA TYR A 57 -22.79 10.75 3.94
C TYR A 57 -23.40 9.90 2.83
N VAL A 58 -23.22 8.59 2.90
CA VAL A 58 -24.00 7.64 2.10
C VAL A 58 -25.36 7.57 2.78
N GLU A 59 -26.36 8.25 2.20
CA GLU A 59 -27.75 8.00 2.56
C GLU A 59 -28.03 6.52 2.29
N LYS A 60 -28.45 5.79 3.33
CA LYS A 60 -28.99 4.45 3.17
C LYS A 60 -30.27 4.58 2.35
N ILE A 61 -30.23 4.11 1.11
CA ILE A 61 -31.44 3.80 0.37
C ILE A 61 -31.92 2.46 0.93
N ASP A 62 -32.96 2.51 1.77
CA ASP A 62 -33.73 1.31 2.12
C ASP A 62 -34.44 0.82 0.85
N ILE A 63 -34.19 -0.45 0.48
CA ILE A 63 -34.90 -1.17 -0.59
C ILE A 63 -36.03 -1.97 0.05
#